data_AF-A0A924U974-F1
#
_entry.id   AF-A0A924U974-F1
#
_cell.length_a   1.000
_cell.length_b   1.000
_cell.length_c   1.000
_cell.angle_alpha   90.00
_cell.angle_beta   90.00
_cell.angle_gamma   90.00
#
_symmetry.space_group_name_H-M   'P 1'
#
loop_
_entity.id
_entity.type
_entity.pdbx_description
1 polymer ?
#
loop_
_entity_poly.entity_id
_entity_poly.type
_entity_poly.pdbx_seq_one_letter_code
_entity_poly.pdbx_strand_id
1 'polypeptide(L)'
;MTMTSRRIATLFRDNITYVIFGLVTLGFALFAPNLASLTEAGAVLRITAIVSVMAVGMTFVIICGEIDLSVGSMASLSGMVGALIMEAGYGWAAALLLTLVFGGAVGLAAGLLVTRLRIPSFLVSLGMLSVLSGVALTITGTRPVPII
;
A
#
# COMPACT_ATOMS: atom_id res chain seq x y z
N MET A 1 29.03 -13.26 -32.99
CA MET A 1 28.81 -13.15 -31.53
C MET A 1 28.70 -14.56 -30.96
N THR A 2 29.57 -14.91 -30.01
CA THR A 2 29.64 -16.24 -29.38
C THR A 2 28.37 -16.53 -28.55
N MET A 3 27.96 -17.80 -28.44
CA MET A 3 26.75 -18.24 -27.72
C MET A 3 26.63 -17.66 -26.29
N THR A 4 27.75 -17.40 -25.63
CA THR A 4 27.84 -16.77 -24.29
C THR A 4 27.40 -15.30 -24.28
N SER A 5 27.75 -14.53 -25.31
CA SER A 5 27.36 -13.11 -25.43
C SER A 5 25.85 -12.94 -25.65
N ARG A 6 25.20 -13.87 -26.36
CA ARG A 6 23.74 -13.90 -26.50
C ARG A 6 23.05 -14.21 -25.17
N ARG A 7 23.57 -15.14 -24.37
CA ARG A 7 23.03 -15.52 -23.05
C ARG A 7 23.10 -14.39 -22.03
N ILE A 8 24.21 -13.64 -22.02
CA ILE A 8 24.37 -12.46 -21.15
C ILE A 8 23.41 -11.35 -21.59
N ALA A 9 23.25 -11.13 -22.91
CA ALA A 9 22.33 -10.11 -23.44
C ALA A 9 20.85 -10.43 -23.17
N THR A 10 20.45 -11.71 -23.14
CA THR A 10 19.09 -12.12 -22.75
C THR A 10 18.91 -12.00 -21.23
N LEU A 11 19.86 -12.47 -20.42
CA LEU A 11 19.83 -12.32 -18.96
C LEU A 11 19.72 -10.85 -18.50
N PHE A 12 20.41 -9.94 -19.19
CA PHE A 12 20.38 -8.51 -18.88
C PHE A 12 19.05 -7.85 -19.31
N ARG A 13 18.45 -8.33 -20.40
CA ARG A 13 17.14 -7.86 -20.88
C ARG A 13 16.00 -8.34 -19.99
N ASP A 14 16.06 -9.60 -19.55
CA ASP A 14 15.03 -10.22 -18.71
C ASP A 14 15.08 -9.71 -17.26
N ASN A 15 16.25 -9.26 -16.78
CA ASN A 15 16.44 -8.69 -15.44
C ASN A 15 16.65 -7.17 -15.43
N ILE A 16 16.27 -6.48 -16.51
CA ILE A 16 16.58 -5.05 -16.67
C ILE A 16 16.04 -4.21 -15.52
N THR A 17 14.88 -4.55 -14.96
CA THR A 17 14.29 -3.87 -13.80
C THR A 17 15.17 -3.98 -12.55
N TYR A 18 15.73 -5.17 -12.27
CA TYR A 18 16.62 -5.37 -11.14
C TYR A 18 17.97 -4.70 -11.34
N VAL A 19 18.48 -4.69 -12.58
CA VAL A 19 19.69 -3.96 -12.94
C VAL A 19 19.49 -2.45 -12.75
N ILE A 20 18.39 -1.90 -13.25
CA ILE A 20 18.05 -0.48 -13.08
C ILE A 20 17.90 -0.16 -11.59
N PHE A 21 17.17 -1.00 -10.84
CA PHE A 21 17.03 -0.83 -9.38
C PHE A 21 18.40 -0.78 -8.69
N GLY A 22 19.29 -1.74 -8.95
CA GLY A 22 20.62 -1.77 -8.37
C GLY A 22 21.48 -0.56 -8.73
N LEU A 23 21.44 -0.12 -9.99
CA LEU A 23 22.16 1.09 -10.44
C LEU A 23 21.62 2.36 -9.78
N VAL A 24 20.31 2.50 -9.69
CA VAL A 24 19.65 3.65 -9.04
C VAL A 24 19.98 3.66 -7.55
N THR A 25 19.90 2.53 -6.86
CA THR A 25 20.26 2.41 -5.44
C THR A 25 21.73 2.74 -5.22
N LEU A 26 22.64 2.26 -6.07
CA LEU A 26 24.07 2.60 -5.99
C LEU A 26 24.29 4.10 -6.22
N GLY A 27 23.60 4.70 -7.20
CA GLY A 27 23.62 6.14 -7.42
C GLY A 27 23.19 6.93 -6.18
N PHE A 28 22.05 6.58 -5.58
CA PHE A 28 21.63 7.23 -4.34
C PHE A 28 22.59 6.98 -3.17
N ALA A 29 23.16 5.78 -3.04
CA ALA A 29 24.13 5.50 -1.97
C ALA A 29 25.41 6.34 -2.08
N LEU A 30 25.83 6.69 -3.30
CA LEU A 30 27.04 7.47 -3.55
C LEU A 30 26.80 8.98 -3.51
N PHE A 31 25.64 9.44 -3.98
CA PHE A 31 25.34 10.88 -4.14
C PHE A 31 24.40 11.45 -3.07
N ALA A 32 23.69 10.61 -2.31
CA ALA A 32 22.86 11.03 -1.19
C ALA A 32 23.51 10.60 0.14
N PRO A 33 24.30 11.48 0.80
CA PRO A 33 25.08 11.13 1.99
C PRO A 33 24.25 10.62 3.17
N ASN A 34 22.95 10.97 3.21
CA ASN A 34 22.04 10.54 4.27
C ASN A 34 21.33 9.21 3.97
N LEU A 35 21.26 8.76 2.71
CA LEU A 35 20.56 7.52 2.34
C LEU A 35 21.27 6.27 2.87
N ALA A 36 22.59 6.33 3.01
CA ALA A 36 23.39 5.27 3.64
C ALA A 36 23.18 5.18 5.16
N SER A 37 22.50 6.16 5.78
CA SER A 37 22.17 6.09 7.20
C SER A 37 21.05 5.07 7.47
N LEU A 38 21.14 4.36 8.59
CA LEU A 38 20.11 3.39 8.99
C LEU A 38 18.74 4.04 9.21
N THR A 39 18.71 5.33 9.55
CA THR A 39 17.47 6.09 9.76
C THR A 39 16.72 6.30 8.46
N GLU A 40 17.40 6.82 7.43
CA GLU A 40 16.76 7.07 6.13
C GLU A 40 16.42 5.75 5.41
N ALA A 41 17.33 4.75 5.47
CA ALA A 41 17.04 3.42 4.96
C ALA A 41 15.82 2.79 5.65
N GLY A 42 15.70 2.95 6.97
CA GLY A 42 14.56 2.50 7.75
C GLY A 42 13.26 3.21 7.36
N ALA A 43 13.30 4.51 7.07
CA ALA A 43 12.13 5.27 6.62
C ALA A 43 11.64 4.78 5.25
N VAL A 44 12.55 4.55 4.29
CA VAL A 44 12.22 3.97 2.98
C VAL A 44 11.58 2.59 3.15
N LEU A 45 12.21 1.72 3.94
CA LEU A 45 11.69 0.37 4.18
C LEU A 45 10.31 0.37 4.82
N ARG A 46 9.99 1.31 5.73
CA ARG A 46 8.65 1.43 6.33
C ARG A 46 7.58 1.77 5.28
N ILE A 47 7.86 2.73 4.39
CA ILE A 47 6.92 3.10 3.33
C ILE A 47 6.75 1.94 2.34
N THR A 48 7.85 1.27 1.96
CA THR A 48 7.81 0.10 1.09
C THR A 48 7.03 -1.04 1.73
N ALA A 49 7.22 -1.32 3.02
CA ALA A 49 6.53 -2.38 3.74
C ALA A 49 5.00 -2.21 3.68
N ILE A 50 4.48 -0.98 3.81
CA ILE A 50 3.04 -0.69 3.69
C ILE A 50 2.53 -1.13 2.32
N VAL A 51 3.18 -0.69 1.24
CA VAL A 51 2.77 -1.01 -0.13
C VAL A 51 2.94 -2.51 -0.42
N SER A 52 3.99 -3.16 0.08
CA SER A 52 4.21 -4.59 -0.09
C SER A 52 3.14 -5.45 0.59
N VAL A 53 2.73 -5.09 1.82
CA VAL A 53 1.63 -5.80 2.52
C VAL A 53 0.31 -5.61 1.76
N MET A 54 0.02 -4.39 1.30
CA MET A 54 -1.15 -4.13 0.45
C MET A 54 -1.11 -4.95 -0.83
N ALA A 55 0.05 -5.06 -1.48
CA ALA A 55 0.23 -5.84 -2.70
C ALA A 55 -0.11 -7.32 -2.50
N VAL A 56 0.30 -7.92 -1.37
CA VAL A 56 -0.08 -9.30 -1.01
C VAL A 56 -1.60 -9.44 -0.93
N GLY A 57 -2.30 -8.52 -0.27
CA GLY A 57 -3.77 -8.52 -0.23
C GLY A 57 -4.39 -8.41 -1.62
N MET A 58 -3.85 -7.52 -2.45
CA MET A 58 -4.32 -7.31 -3.83
C MET A 58 -4.12 -8.52 -4.74
N THR A 59 -3.16 -9.42 -4.45
CA THR A 59 -3.02 -10.66 -5.23
C THR A 59 -4.30 -11.50 -5.22
N PHE A 60 -5.01 -11.58 -4.09
CA PHE A 60 -6.26 -12.31 -3.99
C PHE A 60 -7.36 -11.69 -4.85
N VAL A 61 -7.46 -10.35 -4.86
CA VAL A 61 -8.42 -9.61 -5.67
C VAL A 61 -8.19 -9.89 -7.17
N ILE A 62 -6.92 -9.83 -7.60
CA ILE A 62 -6.54 -10.05 -9.00
C ILE A 62 -6.77 -11.51 -9.42
N ILE A 63 -6.45 -12.49 -8.56
CA ILE A 63 -6.69 -13.91 -8.85
C ILE A 63 -8.19 -14.20 -9.04
N CYS A 64 -9.06 -13.49 -8.32
CA CYS A 64 -10.51 -13.56 -8.50
C CYS A 64 -10.99 -12.90 -9.81
N GLY A 65 -10.11 -12.25 -10.59
CA GLY A 65 -10.46 -11.52 -11.81
C GLY A 65 -11.07 -10.15 -11.55
N GLU A 66 -10.95 -9.63 -10.33
CA GLU A 66 -11.55 -8.37 -9.90
C GLU A 66 -10.52 -7.23 -9.87
N ILE A 67 -11.00 -5.98 -9.81
CA ILE A 67 -10.16 -4.78 -9.72
C ILE A 67 -10.55 -3.97 -8.47
N ASP A 68 -9.56 -3.62 -7.64
CA ASP A 68 -9.75 -2.72 -6.50
C ASP A 68 -8.94 -1.43 -6.66
N LEU A 69 -9.64 -0.34 -6.95
CA LEU A 69 -9.10 1.02 -6.97
C LEU A 69 -9.10 1.70 -5.59
N SER A 70 -9.88 1.19 -4.64
CA SER A 70 -10.10 1.82 -3.33
C SER A 70 -8.97 1.54 -2.32
N VAL A 71 -8.09 0.59 -2.60
CA VAL A 71 -7.04 0.12 -1.69
C VAL A 71 -6.18 1.26 -1.10
N GLY A 72 -5.89 2.29 -1.89
CA GLY A 72 -5.16 3.47 -1.42
C GLY A 72 -5.96 4.31 -0.41
N SER A 73 -7.23 4.59 -0.69
CA SER A 73 -8.11 5.29 0.25
C SER A 73 -8.41 4.48 1.51
N MET A 74 -8.49 3.15 1.39
CA MET A 74 -8.67 2.25 2.52
C MET A 74 -7.44 2.26 3.45
N ALA A 75 -6.23 2.24 2.88
CA ALA A 75 -5.00 2.36 3.65
C ALA A 75 -4.92 3.71 4.39
N SER A 76 -5.24 4.82 3.71
CA SER A 76 -5.27 6.15 4.31
C SER A 76 -6.29 6.26 5.45
N LEU A 77 -7.51 5.79 5.25
CA LEU A 77 -8.54 5.84 6.30
C LEU A 77 -8.20 4.90 7.47
N SER A 78 -7.63 3.73 7.21
CA SER A 78 -7.17 2.81 8.27
C SER A 78 -6.07 3.44 9.12
N GLY A 79 -5.10 4.10 8.49
CA GLY A 79 -4.04 4.83 9.20
C GLY A 79 -4.60 5.93 10.10
N MET A 80 -5.57 6.70 9.59
CA MET A 80 -6.28 7.72 10.36
C MET A 80 -7.07 7.14 11.54
N VAL A 81 -7.83 6.06 11.33
CA VAL A 81 -8.57 5.39 12.41
C VAL A 81 -7.61 4.91 13.50
N GLY A 82 -6.48 4.32 13.13
CA GLY A 82 -5.43 3.94 14.08
C GLY A 82 -4.89 5.13 14.87
N ALA A 83 -4.61 6.24 14.17
CA ALA A 83 -4.13 7.48 14.81
C ALA A 83 -5.16 8.05 15.81
N LEU A 84 -6.44 8.12 15.44
CA LEU A 84 -7.52 8.61 16.30
C LEU A 84 -7.70 7.73 17.55
N ILE A 85 -7.55 6.41 17.41
CA ILE A 85 -7.63 5.48 18.55
C ILE A 85 -6.44 5.71 19.50
N MET A 86 -5.24 5.91 18.96
CA MET A 86 -4.06 6.25 19.77
C MET A 86 -4.19 7.61 20.46
N GLU A 87 -4.70 8.61 19.75
CA GLU A 87 -4.98 9.95 20.29
C GLU A 87 -6.03 9.90 21.42
N ALA A 88 -7.02 9.02 21.31
CA ALA A 88 -7.99 8.76 22.37
C ALA A 88 -7.41 8.04 23.60
N GLY A 89 -6.08 7.80 23.64
CA GLY A 89 -5.36 7.24 24.78
C GLY A 89 -5.29 5.71 24.79
N TYR A 90 -5.79 5.04 23.76
CA TYR A 90 -5.63 3.59 23.63
C TYR A 90 -4.22 3.25 23.14
N GLY A 91 -3.58 2.24 23.74
CA GLY A 91 -2.25 1.81 23.33
C GLY A 91 -2.20 1.26 21.90
N TRP A 92 -1.00 1.20 21.30
CA TRP A 92 -0.77 0.76 19.92
C TRP A 92 -1.38 -0.62 19.59
N ALA A 93 -1.42 -1.54 20.56
CA ALA A 93 -1.98 -2.87 20.37
C ALA A 93 -3.51 -2.83 20.16
N ALA A 94 -4.21 -1.98 20.91
CA ALA A 94 -5.65 -1.79 20.75
C ALA A 94 -5.95 -1.08 19.43
N ALA A 95 -5.17 -0.05 19.07
CA ALA A 95 -5.27 0.62 17.78
C ALA A 95 -5.09 -0.36 16.61
N LEU A 96 -4.11 -1.24 16.66
CA LEU A 96 -3.89 -2.25 15.63
C LEU A 96 -5.08 -3.19 15.46
N LEU A 97 -5.60 -3.75 16.56
CA LEU A 97 -6.72 -4.69 16.52
C LEU A 97 -8.00 -4.02 16.00
N LEU A 98 -8.34 -2.85 16.53
CA LEU A 98 -9.56 -2.13 16.15
C LEU A 98 -9.52 -1.65 14.70
N THR A 99 -8.35 -1.19 14.22
CA THR A 99 -8.18 -0.82 12.82
C THR A 99 -8.28 -2.02 11.89
N LEU A 100 -7.78 -3.20 12.28
CA LEU A 100 -7.94 -4.44 11.50
C LEU A 100 -9.41 -4.86 11.42
N VAL A 101 -10.15 -4.77 12.53
CA VAL A 101 -11.60 -5.06 12.55
C VAL A 101 -12.35 -4.07 11.66
N PHE A 102 -12.02 -2.78 11.74
CA PHE A 102 -12.59 -1.75 10.87
C PHE A 102 -12.35 -2.04 9.39
N GLY A 103 -11.09 -2.26 9.00
CA GLY A 103 -10.73 -2.57 7.61
C GLY A 103 -11.38 -3.86 7.10
N GLY A 104 -11.45 -4.90 7.96
CA GLY A 104 -12.16 -6.14 7.65
C GLY A 104 -13.65 -5.93 7.43
N ALA A 105 -14.31 -5.10 8.25
CA ALA A 105 -15.73 -4.79 8.09
C ALA A 105 -16.01 -4.03 6.77
N VAL A 106 -15.17 -3.05 6.44
CA VAL A 106 -15.27 -2.29 5.19
C VAL A 106 -15.03 -3.19 3.98
N GLY A 107 -14.00 -4.04 4.04
CA GLY A 107 -13.69 -5.03 2.99
C GLY A 107 -14.81 -6.06 2.81
N LEU A 108 -15.42 -6.53 3.91
CA LEU A 108 -16.57 -7.42 3.87
C LEU A 108 -17.78 -6.75 3.22
N ALA A 109 -18.05 -5.48 3.55
CA ALA A 109 -19.12 -4.72 2.90
C ALA A 109 -18.89 -4.62 1.38
N ALA A 110 -17.69 -4.22 0.94
CA ALA A 110 -17.33 -4.17 -0.47
C ALA A 110 -17.45 -5.55 -1.15
N GLY A 111 -16.97 -6.60 -0.51
CA GLY A 111 -17.07 -7.98 -1.01
C GLY A 111 -18.51 -8.47 -1.13
N LEU A 112 -19.41 -8.09 -0.22
CA LEU A 112 -20.83 -8.42 -0.29
C LEU A 112 -21.53 -7.67 -1.44
N LEU A 113 -21.17 -6.41 -1.70
CA LEU A 113 -21.68 -5.66 -2.85
C LEU A 113 -21.33 -6.36 -4.17
N VAL A 114 -20.11 -6.89 -4.28
CA VAL A 114 -19.68 -7.62 -5.49
C VAL A 114 -20.34 -9.01 -5.56
N THR A 115 -20.26 -9.79 -4.49
CA THR A 115 -20.65 -11.22 -4.53
C THR A 115 -22.17 -11.46 -4.43
N ARG A 116 -22.89 -10.68 -3.61
CA ARG A 116 -24.33 -10.88 -3.37
C ARG A 116 -25.19 -9.98 -4.24
N LEU A 117 -24.82 -8.71 -4.37
CA LEU A 117 -25.56 -7.73 -5.17
C LEU A 117 -25.13 -7.72 -6.65
N ARG A 118 -24.06 -8.47 -7.00
CA ARG A 118 -23.56 -8.63 -8.38
C ARG A 118 -23.25 -7.30 -9.06
N ILE A 119 -22.81 -6.32 -8.27
CA ILE A 119 -22.32 -5.05 -8.78
C ILE A 119 -20.89 -5.28 -9.29
N PRO A 120 -20.54 -4.84 -10.51
CA PRO A 120 -19.18 -4.93 -11.02
C PRO A 120 -18.14 -4.37 -10.02
N SER A 121 -17.06 -5.10 -9.74
CA SER A 121 -16.07 -4.71 -8.73
C SER A 121 -15.43 -3.35 -8.97
N PHE A 122 -15.19 -2.99 -10.23
CA PHE A 122 -14.69 -1.68 -10.61
C PHE A 122 -15.62 -0.54 -10.13
N LEU A 123 -16.95 -0.72 -10.23
CA LEU A 123 -17.91 0.28 -9.76
C LEU A 123 -17.93 0.36 -8.24
N VAL A 124 -17.88 -0.80 -7.57
CA VAL A 124 -17.80 -0.84 -6.11
C VAL A 124 -16.53 -0.17 -5.64
N SER A 125 -15.36 -0.50 -6.20
CA SER A 125 -14.08 0.07 -5.76
C SER A 125 -13.93 1.55 -6.11
N LEU A 126 -14.44 2.02 -7.25
CA LEU A 126 -14.48 3.46 -7.56
C LEU A 126 -15.41 4.23 -6.60
N GLY A 127 -16.55 3.65 -6.25
CA GLY A 127 -17.47 4.22 -5.26
C GLY A 127 -16.85 4.27 -3.87
N MET A 128 -16.25 3.14 -3.43
CA MET A 128 -15.55 3.04 -2.16
C MET A 128 -14.37 4.00 -2.08
N LEU A 129 -13.61 4.19 -3.17
CA LEU A 129 -12.55 5.20 -3.25
C LEU A 129 -13.06 6.59 -2.83
N SER A 130 -14.22 6.98 -3.36
CA SER A 130 -14.85 8.28 -3.08
C SER A 130 -15.42 8.35 -1.65
N VAL A 131 -16.12 7.31 -1.21
CA VAL A 131 -16.72 7.24 0.14
C VAL A 131 -15.65 7.28 1.21
N LEU A 132 -14.63 6.43 1.12
CA LEU A 132 -13.56 6.33 2.13
C LEU A 132 -12.77 7.63 2.20
N SER A 133 -12.45 8.24 1.06
CA SER A 133 -11.78 9.54 1.01
C SER A 133 -12.65 10.66 1.56
N GLY A 134 -13.96 10.67 1.26
CA GLY A 134 -14.89 11.67 1.78
C GLY A 134 -15.09 11.57 3.30
N VAL A 135 -15.22 10.35 3.81
CA VAL A 135 -15.30 10.07 5.26
C VAL A 135 -14.02 10.53 5.96
N ALA A 136 -12.85 10.17 5.42
CA ALA A 136 -11.56 10.62 5.91
C ALA A 136 -11.51 12.16 6.04
N LEU A 137 -11.85 12.88 4.97
CA LEU A 137 -11.80 14.35 4.95
C LEU A 137 -12.80 14.99 5.92
N THR A 138 -13.99 14.39 6.06
CA THR A 138 -15.04 14.90 6.95
C THR A 138 -14.66 14.73 8.41
N ILE A 139 -14.10 13.58 8.79
CA ILE A 139 -13.66 13.30 10.17
C ILE A 139 -12.51 14.23 10.56
N THR A 140 -11.53 14.43 9.67
CA THR A 140 -10.34 15.23 10.01
C THR A 140 -10.53 16.72 9.82
N GLY A 141 -11.67 17.16 9.27
CA GLY A 141 -11.84 18.55 8.86
C GLY A 141 -10.76 19.01 7.89
N THR A 142 -10.30 18.12 6.99
CA THR A 142 -9.20 18.34 6.03
C THR A 142 -7.82 18.57 6.64
N ARG A 143 -7.60 18.22 7.91
CA ARG A 143 -6.31 18.36 8.60
C ARG A 143 -5.59 17.00 8.76
N PRO A 144 -4.26 16.97 8.84
CA PRO A 144 -3.54 15.75 9.18
C PRO A 144 -3.77 15.38 10.66
N VAL A 145 -3.97 14.09 10.93
CA VAL A 145 -3.98 13.53 12.30
C VAL A 145 -2.57 13.02 12.61
N PRO A 146 -1.80 13.71 13.46
CA PRO A 146 -0.46 13.28 13.80
C PRO A 146 -0.50 12.05 14.71
N ILE A 147 0.40 11.10 14.47
CA ILE A 147 0.69 10.02 15.41
C ILE A 147 1.89 10.52 16.23
N ILE A 148 1.62 11.00 17.45
CA ILE A 148 2.63 11.45 18.43
C ILE A 148 3.10 10.31 19.33
#